data_AF-A0A7V1LT17-F1
#
_entry.id   AF-A0A7V1LT17-F1
#
_cell.length_a   1.000
_cell.length_b   1.000
_cell.length_c   1.000
_cell.angle_alpha   90.00
_cell.angle_beta   90.00
_cell.angle_gamma   90.00
#
_symmetry.space_group_name_H-M   'P 1'
#
loop_
_entity.id
_entity.type
_entity.pdbx_description
1 polymer ?
#
loop_
_entity_poly.entity_id
_entity_poly.type
_entity_poly.pdbx_seq_one_letter_code
_entity_poly.pdbx_strand_id
1 'polypeptide(L)'
;MNKNYKENKEDLYQAQVLNLDDDFSLIKRFIEGDESAFSILMIRHKEKVRSIVFITVNNHDVVDDISQEVFLIVYKNLNKFRFESQFTTWLYRITVNKCKDYLRKMKIRSIFSPINEWEHEFGYTPNQENIDIKEIVQNAIS
;
A
#
# COMPACT_ATOMS: atom_id res chain seq x y z
N MET A 1 17.42 -10.17 40.51
CA MET A 1 18.23 -9.72 39.34
C MET A 1 17.46 -10.13 38.09
N ASN A 2 16.74 -9.18 37.48
CA ASN A 2 15.74 -9.47 36.45
C ASN A 2 16.38 -9.92 35.12
N LYS A 3 15.94 -11.07 34.61
CA LYS A 3 16.43 -11.75 33.40
C LYS A 3 16.14 -10.95 32.10
N ASN A 4 15.24 -9.97 32.15
CA ASN A 4 14.82 -9.10 31.03
C ASN A 4 15.85 -8.07 30.54
N TYR A 5 16.95 -7.82 31.26
CA TYR A 5 17.94 -6.81 30.83
C TYR A 5 18.91 -7.31 29.76
N LYS A 6 19.05 -8.63 29.56
CA LYS A 6 20.00 -9.18 28.58
C LYS A 6 19.42 -9.30 27.17
N GLU A 7 18.15 -9.67 27.03
CA GLU A 7 17.47 -9.81 25.73
C GLU A 7 17.36 -8.46 24.99
N ASN A 8 17.16 -7.37 25.72
CA ASN A 8 17.02 -6.02 25.13
C ASN A 8 18.33 -5.49 24.51
N LYS A 9 19.50 -5.98 24.92
CA LYS A 9 20.79 -5.53 24.36
C LYS A 9 21.05 -6.10 22.96
N GLU A 10 20.59 -7.32 22.70
CA GLU A 10 20.73 -7.95 21.38
C GLU A 10 19.80 -7.26 20.38
N ASP A 11 18.55 -6.96 20.76
CA ASP A 11 17.61 -6.20 19.92
C ASP A 11 18.11 -4.77 19.62
N LEU A 12 18.70 -4.09 20.60
CA LEU A 12 19.32 -2.77 20.40
C LEU A 12 20.57 -2.83 19.52
N TYR A 13 21.36 -3.90 19.62
CA TYR A 13 22.53 -4.12 18.76
C TYR A 13 22.09 -4.45 17.33
N GLN A 14 21.06 -5.29 17.14
CA GLN A 14 20.46 -5.53 15.84
C GLN A 14 19.89 -4.23 15.26
N ALA A 15 19.18 -3.42 16.05
CA ALA A 15 18.68 -2.10 15.63
C ALA A 15 19.79 -1.10 15.26
N GLN A 16 20.93 -1.11 15.97
CA GLN A 16 22.10 -0.30 15.63
C GLN A 16 22.87 -0.84 14.42
N VAL A 17 22.93 -2.16 14.21
CA VAL A 17 23.53 -2.80 13.03
C VAL A 17 22.71 -2.52 11.77
N LEU A 18 21.38 -2.41 11.88
CA LEU A 18 20.49 -1.94 10.80
C LEU A 18 20.77 -0.50 10.34
N ASN A 19 21.63 0.26 11.03
CA ASN A 19 21.94 1.67 10.74
C ASN A 19 23.29 1.90 10.02
N LEU A 20 24.06 0.85 9.71
CA LEU A 20 25.37 1.01 9.05
C LEU A 20 25.29 1.09 7.52
N ASP A 21 24.30 0.43 6.90
CA ASP A 21 24.14 0.41 5.45
C ASP A 21 23.03 1.37 4.99
N ASP A 22 23.36 2.27 4.06
CA ASP A 22 22.36 3.09 3.37
C ASP A 22 21.46 2.24 2.46
N ASP A 23 20.36 2.83 1.97
CA ASP A 23 19.43 2.11 1.07
C ASP A 23 20.16 1.58 -0.18
N PHE A 24 21.14 2.32 -0.69
CA PHE A 24 21.92 1.92 -1.86
C PHE A 24 22.67 0.61 -1.63
N SER A 25 23.37 0.51 -0.49
CA SER A 25 24.18 -0.65 -0.12
C SER A 25 23.31 -1.88 0.12
N LEU A 26 22.16 -1.71 0.77
CA LEU A 26 21.20 -2.79 0.97
C LEU A 26 20.61 -3.30 -0.35
N ILE A 27 20.29 -2.41 -1.29
CA ILE A 27 19.77 -2.80 -2.60
C ILE A 27 20.85 -3.57 -3.38
N LYS A 28 22.11 -3.13 -3.34
CA LYS A 28 23.21 -3.87 -3.97
C LYS A 28 23.37 -5.27 -3.40
N ARG A 29 23.43 -5.41 -2.08
CA ARG A 29 23.50 -6.71 -1.39
C ARG A 29 22.35 -7.62 -1.82
N PHE A 30 21.13 -7.09 -1.88
CA PHE A 30 19.97 -7.84 -2.34
C PHE A 30 20.13 -8.33 -3.79
N ILE A 31 20.60 -7.47 -4.69
CA ILE A 31 20.86 -7.83 -6.10
C ILE A 31 21.95 -8.91 -6.22
N GLU A 32 22.92 -8.91 -5.31
CA GLU A 32 23.98 -9.90 -5.21
C GLU A 32 23.52 -11.23 -4.56
N GLY A 33 22.26 -11.32 -4.12
CA GLY A 33 21.64 -12.54 -3.60
C GLY A 33 21.47 -12.58 -2.08
N ASP A 34 21.80 -11.50 -1.37
CA ASP A 34 21.54 -11.39 0.07
C ASP A 34 20.10 -10.98 0.35
N GLU A 35 19.23 -11.99 0.48
CA GLU A 35 17.82 -11.84 0.81
C GLU A 35 17.56 -11.09 2.13
N SER A 36 18.50 -11.14 3.09
CA SER A 36 18.34 -10.46 4.37
C SER A 36 18.31 -8.93 4.21
N ALA A 37 19.00 -8.40 3.20
CA ALA A 37 19.08 -6.96 2.95
C ALA A 37 17.70 -6.35 2.61
N PHE A 38 16.82 -7.13 1.96
CA PHE A 38 15.44 -6.69 1.72
C PHE A 38 14.64 -6.53 3.01
N SER A 39 14.84 -7.42 3.98
CA SER A 39 14.14 -7.33 5.27
C SER A 39 14.50 -6.03 6.00
N ILE A 40 15.76 -5.60 5.90
CA ILE A 40 16.24 -4.33 6.45
C ILE A 40 15.56 -3.15 5.76
N LEU A 41 15.53 -3.14 4.42
CA LEU A 41 14.81 -2.11 3.64
C LEU A 41 13.32 -2.05 4.02
N MET A 42 12.66 -3.19 4.10
CA MET A 42 11.25 -3.27 4.47
C MET A 42 11.01 -2.69 5.86
N ILE A 43 11.75 -3.14 6.88
CA ILE A 43 11.61 -2.65 8.26
C ILE A 43 11.84 -1.14 8.34
N ARG A 44 12.85 -0.63 7.62
CA ARG A 44 13.18 0.81 7.58
C ARG A 44 12.06 1.66 6.99
N HIS A 45 11.37 1.16 5.96
CA HIS A 45 10.40 1.96 5.19
C HIS A 45 8.93 1.64 5.48
N LYS A 46 8.62 0.57 6.24
CA LYS A 46 7.25 0.10 6.48
C LYS A 46 6.30 1.17 7.02
N GLU A 47 6.73 1.95 8.02
CA GLU A 47 5.85 2.92 8.70
C GLU A 47 5.50 4.09 7.77
N LYS A 48 6.44 4.49 6.92
CA LYS A 48 6.20 5.54 5.93
C LYS A 48 5.28 5.05 4.82
N VAL A 49 5.45 3.82 4.35
CA VAL A 49 4.53 3.21 3.38
C VAL A 49 3.12 3.12 3.97
N ARG A 50 2.96 2.58 5.19
CA ARG A 50 1.66 2.51 5.89
C ARG A 50 1.01 3.89 6.01
N SER A 51 1.79 4.91 6.37
CA SER A 51 1.30 6.29 6.48
C SER A 51 0.79 6.85 5.15
N ILE A 52 1.54 6.64 4.05
CA ILE A 52 1.11 7.08 2.71
C ILE A 52 -0.16 6.35 2.29
N VAL A 53 -0.24 5.04 2.53
CA VAL A 53 -1.44 4.24 2.23
C VAL A 53 -2.63 4.79 3.02
N PHE A 54 -2.48 4.99 4.33
CA PHE A 54 -3.52 5.51 5.19
C PHE A 54 -4.02 6.89 4.72
N ILE A 55 -3.12 7.83 4.47
CA ILE A 55 -3.47 9.18 4.00
C ILE A 55 -4.19 9.13 2.64
N THR A 56 -3.82 8.18 1.77
CA THR A 56 -4.38 8.09 0.42
C THR A 56 -5.75 7.39 0.39
N VAL A 57 -5.91 6.31 1.17
CA VAL A 57 -7.09 5.44 1.12
C VAL A 57 -8.12 5.78 2.20
N ASN A 58 -7.67 6.37 3.31
CA ASN A 58 -8.50 6.74 4.47
C ASN A 58 -9.36 5.59 5.02
N ASN A 59 -8.81 4.37 5.00
CA ASN A 59 -9.42 3.18 5.58
C ASN A 59 -8.31 2.36 6.25
N HIS A 60 -8.39 2.22 7.58
CA HIS A 60 -7.40 1.51 8.39
C HIS A 60 -7.33 0.01 8.10
N ASP A 61 -8.47 -0.61 7.77
CA ASP A 61 -8.59 -2.08 7.64
C ASP A 61 -7.77 -2.64 6.48
N VAL A 62 -7.45 -1.81 5.50
CA VAL A 62 -6.72 -2.21 4.29
C VAL A 62 -5.29 -1.69 4.23
N VAL A 63 -4.86 -0.91 5.23
CA VAL A 63 -3.51 -0.32 5.24
C VAL A 63 -2.45 -1.42 5.20
N ASP A 64 -2.62 -2.44 6.02
CA ASP A 64 -1.63 -3.49 6.22
C ASP A 64 -1.53 -4.39 4.98
N ASP A 65 -2.67 -4.75 4.39
CA ASP A 65 -2.74 -5.55 3.18
C ASP A 65 -2.14 -4.82 1.98
N ILE A 66 -2.52 -3.57 1.75
CA ILE A 66 -1.97 -2.76 0.65
C ILE A 66 -0.47 -2.56 0.85
N SER A 67 -0.01 -2.30 2.08
CA SER A 67 1.42 -2.13 2.38
C SER A 67 2.21 -3.40 2.09
N GLN A 68 1.68 -4.57 2.45
CA GLN A 68 2.29 -5.86 2.13
C GLN A 68 2.38 -6.06 0.62
N GLU A 69 1.30 -5.79 -0.13
CA GLU A 69 1.31 -5.88 -1.59
C GLU A 69 2.33 -4.94 -2.24
N VAL A 70 2.52 -3.74 -1.70
CA VAL A 70 3.59 -2.82 -2.13
C VAL A 70 4.96 -3.46 -1.96
N PHE A 71 5.27 -4.01 -0.77
CA PHE A 71 6.57 -4.65 -0.54
C PHE A 71 6.78 -5.90 -1.38
N LEU A 72 5.72 -6.67 -1.69
CA LEU A 72 5.81 -7.78 -2.64
C LEU A 72 6.16 -7.30 -4.06
N ILE A 73 5.61 -6.18 -4.52
CA ILE A 73 5.95 -5.58 -5.81
C ILE A 73 7.39 -5.08 -5.81
N VAL A 74 7.82 -4.40 -4.74
CA VAL A 74 9.18 -3.91 -4.57
C VAL A 74 10.16 -5.08 -4.61
N TYR A 75 9.96 -6.12 -3.80
CA TYR A 75 10.79 -7.32 -3.78
C TYR A 75 11.00 -7.91 -5.18
N LYS A 76 9.90 -8.12 -5.92
CA LYS A 76 9.92 -8.71 -7.27
C LYS A 76 10.60 -7.84 -8.34
N ASN A 77 10.74 -6.53 -8.09
CA ASN A 77 11.27 -5.59 -9.08
C ASN A 77 12.51 -4.85 -8.59
N LEU A 78 13.02 -5.15 -7.39
CA LEU A 78 14.15 -4.43 -6.80
C LEU A 78 15.43 -4.62 -7.64
N ASN A 79 15.59 -5.80 -8.26
CA ASN A 79 16.64 -6.07 -9.24
C ASN A 79 16.57 -5.23 -10.53
N LYS A 80 15.43 -4.60 -10.81
CA LYS A 80 15.24 -3.69 -11.96
C LYS A 80 15.38 -2.22 -11.57
N PHE A 81 15.67 -1.93 -10.30
CA PHE A 81 15.88 -0.56 -9.84
C PHE A 81 17.18 0.00 -10.43
N ARG A 82 17.07 1.09 -11.20
CA ARG A 82 18.18 1.63 -12.00
C ARG A 82 19.10 2.62 -11.26
N PHE A 83 18.82 2.93 -9.99
CA PHE A 83 19.57 3.92 -9.20
C PHE A 83 19.61 5.34 -9.79
N GLU A 84 18.68 5.67 -10.69
CA GLU A 84 18.53 7.01 -11.28
C GLU A 84 17.78 8.00 -10.35
N SER A 85 17.25 7.50 -9.23
CA SER A 85 16.55 8.29 -8.21
C SER A 85 16.79 7.68 -6.83
N GLN A 86 16.34 8.37 -5.77
CA GLN A 86 16.34 7.77 -4.44
C GLN A 86 15.36 6.59 -4.40
N PHE A 87 15.72 5.54 -3.67
CA PHE A 87 14.85 4.38 -3.47
C PHE A 87 13.47 4.78 -2.94
N THR A 88 13.43 5.71 -1.99
CA THR A 88 12.20 6.27 -1.41
C THR A 88 11.29 6.89 -2.47
N THR A 89 11.84 7.61 -3.45
CA THR A 89 11.06 8.18 -4.56
C THR A 89 10.38 7.07 -5.39
N TRP A 90 11.13 6.02 -5.71
CA TRP A 90 10.61 4.88 -6.46
C TRP A 90 9.57 4.07 -5.67
N LEU A 91 9.85 3.81 -4.39
CA LEU A 91 8.96 3.15 -3.45
C LEU A 91 7.62 3.88 -3.32
N TYR A 92 7.64 5.19 -3.06
CA TYR A 92 6.41 5.96 -2.88
C TYR A 92 5.58 6.03 -4.16
N ARG A 93 6.22 6.03 -5.34
CA ARG A 93 5.49 5.93 -6.61
C ARG A 93 4.75 4.60 -6.73
N ILE A 94 5.38 3.48 -6.35
CA ILE A 94 4.70 2.17 -6.29
C ILE A 94 3.54 2.23 -5.29
N THR A 95 3.77 2.76 -4.09
CA THR A 95 2.74 2.89 -3.05
C THR A 95 1.52 3.67 -3.55
N VAL A 96 1.73 4.88 -4.08
CA VAL A 96 0.64 5.73 -4.58
C VAL A 96 -0.11 5.07 -5.74
N ASN A 97 0.60 4.42 -6.66
CA ASN A 97 -0.04 3.69 -7.76
C ASN A 97 -0.90 2.54 -7.22
N LYS A 98 -0.42 1.81 -6.21
CA LYS A 98 -1.17 0.73 -5.59
C LYS A 98 -2.44 1.23 -4.90
N CYS A 99 -2.37 2.35 -4.18
CA CYS A 99 -3.54 2.99 -3.60
C CYS A 99 -4.55 3.43 -4.66
N LYS A 100 -4.08 4.03 -5.78
CA LYS A 100 -4.95 4.42 -6.89
C LYS A 100 -5.67 3.21 -7.51
N ASP A 101 -4.97 2.10 -7.69
CA ASP A 101 -5.56 0.86 -8.18
C ASP A 101 -6.63 0.31 -7.22
N TYR A 102 -6.36 0.34 -5.92
CA TYR A 102 -7.33 -0.06 -4.90
C TYR A 102 -8.60 0.82 -4.96
N LEU A 103 -8.44 2.14 -4.95
CA LEU A 103 -9.56 3.09 -5.01
C LEU A 103 -10.37 2.94 -6.30
N ARG A 104 -9.71 2.70 -7.43
CA ARG A 104 -10.40 2.43 -8.71
C ARG A 104 -11.26 1.17 -8.62
N LYS A 105 -10.75 0.09 -8.00
CA LYS A 105 -11.53 -1.14 -7.78
C LYS A 105 -12.72 -0.93 -6.85
N MET A 106 -12.55 -0.13 -5.78
CA MET A 106 -13.65 0.23 -4.87
C MET A 106 -14.75 1.01 -5.58
N LYS A 107 -14.38 2.01 -6.40
CA LYS A 107 -15.35 2.77 -7.21
C LYS A 107 -16.12 1.89 -8.20
N ILE A 108 -15.44 0.94 -8.83
CA ILE A 108 -16.08 -0.04 -9.72
C ILE A 108 -17.06 -0.91 -8.91
N ARG A 109 -16.64 -1.43 -7.75
CA ARG A 109 -17.50 -2.24 -6.88
C ARG A 109 -18.75 -1.49 -6.42
N SER A 110 -18.66 -0.19 -6.13
CA SER A 110 -19.83 0.59 -5.73
C SER A 110 -20.83 0.79 -6.89
N ILE A 111 -20.36 0.84 -8.14
CA ILE A 111 -21.23 0.91 -9.33
C ILE A 111 -21.98 -0.41 -9.54
N PHE A 112 -21.32 -1.54 -9.30
CA PHE A 112 -21.88 -2.88 -9.52
C PHE A 112 -22.45 -3.54 -8.26
N SER A 113 -22.57 -2.80 -7.15
CA SER A 113 -23.28 -3.28 -5.97
C SER A 113 -24.77 -3.39 -6.35
N PRO A 114 -25.45 -4.51 -6.05
CA PRO A 114 -26.90 -4.55 -6.13
C PRO A 114 -27.46 -3.35 -5.38
N ILE A 115 -28.42 -2.64 -5.97
CA ILE A 115 -29.25 -1.69 -5.25
C ILE A 115 -29.95 -2.55 -4.20
N ASN A 116 -29.42 -2.58 -2.98
CA ASN A 116 -30.15 -3.19 -1.89
C ASN A 116 -31.40 -2.32 -1.69
N GLU A 117 -32.56 -2.91 -1.93
CA GLU A 117 -33.88 -2.37 -1.58
C GLU A 117 -33.93 -2.08 -0.08
N TRP A 118 -33.48 -0.89 0.31
CA TRP A 118 -33.79 -0.26 1.59
C TRP A 118 -34.16 1.20 1.31
N GLU A 119 -35.18 1.39 0.48
CA GLU A 119 -36.05 2.55 0.62
C GLU A 119 -37.00 2.29 1.79
N HIS A 120 -36.69 2.81 2.98
CA HIS A 120 -37.65 3.59 3.75
C HIS A 120 -36.99 4.25 4.96
N GLU A 121 -37.33 5.52 5.17
CA GLU A 121 -36.98 6.39 6.30
C GLU A 121 -35.56 6.96 6.29
N PHE A 122 -35.29 7.94 5.42
CA PHE A 122 -34.83 9.27 5.85
C PHE A 122 -34.92 10.19 4.62
N GLY A 123 -35.79 11.20 4.70
CA GLY A 123 -36.19 12.05 3.58
C GLY A 123 -35.05 12.89 3.00
N TYR A 124 -34.40 12.36 1.96
CA TYR A 124 -33.57 13.16 1.07
C TYR A 124 -34.39 13.49 -0.18
N THR A 125 -34.53 14.78 -0.50
CA THR A 125 -35.08 15.24 -1.78
C THR A 125 -33.92 15.50 -2.74
N PRO A 126 -33.66 14.65 -3.75
CA PRO A 126 -32.65 14.97 -4.76
C PRO A 126 -33.25 15.94 -5.77
N ASN A 127 -32.69 17.14 -5.82
CA ASN A 127 -32.93 18.08 -6.91
C ASN A 127 -32.36 17.47 -8.20
N GLN A 128 -33.12 17.59 -9.29
CA GLN A 128 -33.03 16.76 -10.49
C GLN A 128 -31.76 16.99 -11.33
N GLU A 129 -31.13 15.88 -11.74
CA GLU A 129 -30.70 15.60 -13.12
C GLU A 129 -30.25 14.12 -13.19
N ASN A 130 -31.23 13.20 -13.16
CA ASN A 130 -31.00 11.77 -13.35
C ASN A 130 -30.94 11.47 -14.84
N ILE A 131 -29.72 11.28 -15.37
CA ILE A 131 -29.52 10.59 -16.65
C ILE A 131 -29.94 9.14 -16.40
N ASP A 132 -30.99 8.68 -17.08
CA ASP A 132 -31.54 7.35 -16.88
C ASP A 132 -30.52 6.29 -17.31
N ILE A 133 -29.76 5.80 -16.32
CA ILE A 133 -28.73 4.75 -16.47
C ILE A 133 -29.34 3.50 -17.11
N LYS A 134 -30.65 3.29 -16.96
CA LYS A 134 -31.38 2.16 -17.52
C LYS A 134 -31.38 2.20 -19.06
N GLU A 135 -31.53 3.39 -19.65
CA GLU A 135 -31.57 3.59 -21.10
C GLU A 135 -30.19 3.37 -21.75
N ILE A 136 -29.11 3.81 -21.09
CA ILE A 136 -27.73 3.63 -21.57
C ILE A 136 -27.36 2.14 -21.63
N VAL A 137 -27.75 1.38 -20.62
CA VAL A 137 -27.45 -0.05 -20.55
C VAL A 137 -28.27 -0.85 -21.58
N GLN A 138 -29.51 -0.43 -21.86
CA GLN A 138 -30.37 -1.10 -22.84
C GLN A 138 -29.89 -0.90 -24.29
N ASN A 139 -29.35 0.27 -24.62
CA ASN A 139 -28.85 0.57 -25.98
C ASN A 139 -27.50 -0.06 -26.32
N ALA A 140 -26.71 -0.50 -25.32
CA ALA A 140 -25.38 -1.07 -25.54
C ALA A 140 -25.38 -2.60 -25.82
N ILE A 141 -26.54 -3.25 -25.65
CA ILE A 141 -26.68 -4.72 -25.79
C ILE A 141 -27.54 -5.10 -27.01
N SER A 142 -28.09 -4.13 -27.74
CA SER A 142 -28.85 -4.35 -28.98
C SER A 142 -28.03 -4.00 -30.22
#